data_AF-A0A2V9L6L0-F1
#
_entry.id   AF-A0A2V9L6L0-F1
#
_cell.length_a   1.000
_cell.length_b   1.000
_cell.length_c   1.000
_cell.angle_alpha   90.00
_cell.angle_beta   90.00
_cell.angle_gamma   90.00
#
_symmetry.space_group_name_H-M   'P 1'
#
loop_
_entity.id
_entity.type
_entity.pdbx_description
1 polymer ?
#
loop_
_entity_poly.entity_id
_entity_poly.type
_entity_poly.pdbx_seq_one_letter_code
_entity_poly.pdbx_strand_id
1 'polypeptide(L)'
;MVLITAGARGLPDQYPPTLLTSQETQSSLVARIQVSTSPPQPIYAALAVHDQNGTGRFYLGREIAQVMGPGGIAWLERPEREDEERPAAVIDALGLRGGEVVADLGAGSGYFTFRIAPKVGKTGKVLAVDLQDEMLEAIHRRATALKVTNVEAVKGSE
;
A
#
# COMPACT_ATOMS: atom_id res chain seq x y z
N MET A 1 0.95 4.93 -2.39
CA MET A 1 0.45 5.83 -1.35
C MET A 1 -1.06 5.95 -1.49
N VAL A 2 -1.80 5.53 -0.48
CA VAL A 2 -3.24 5.82 -0.35
C VAL A 2 -3.37 6.75 0.85
N LEU A 3 -4.04 7.89 0.66
CA LEU A 3 -4.20 8.91 1.69
C LEU A 3 -5.65 8.99 2.15
N ILE A 4 -5.89 8.82 3.44
CA ILE A 4 -7.22 8.90 4.03
C ILE A 4 -7.22 10.05 5.06
N THR A 5 -8.11 11.01 4.88
CA THR A 5 -8.35 12.10 5.85
C THR A 5 -9.47 11.69 6.78
N ALA A 6 -9.22 11.62 8.09
CA ALA A 6 -10.27 11.41 9.09
C ALA A 6 -10.69 12.77 9.67
N GLY A 7 -11.81 13.35 9.18
CA GLY A 7 -12.37 14.58 9.75
C GLY A 7 -13.30 15.40 8.84
N ALA A 8 -14.59 15.41 9.20
CA ALA A 8 -15.65 16.37 8.85
C ALA A 8 -16.00 16.63 7.37
N ARG A 9 -15.92 15.62 6.51
CA ARG A 9 -16.80 15.58 5.32
C ARG A 9 -17.72 14.37 5.46
N GLY A 10 -19.02 14.63 5.64
CA GLY A 10 -20.05 13.62 5.52
C GLY A 10 -19.96 13.00 4.13
N LEU A 11 -19.46 11.78 4.06
CA LEU A 11 -19.54 10.97 2.85
C LEU A 11 -21.02 10.58 2.67
N PRO A 12 -21.63 10.78 1.50
CA PRO A 12 -22.93 10.20 1.22
C PRO A 12 -22.80 8.68 1.25
N ASP A 13 -23.63 8.06 2.08
CA ASP A 13 -23.74 6.62 2.29
C ASP A 13 -24.29 5.97 1.01
N GLN A 14 -23.40 5.61 0.09
CA GLN A 14 -23.76 4.99 -1.20
C GLN A 14 -22.96 3.72 -1.44
N TYR A 15 -23.13 2.74 -0.54
CA TYR A 15 -22.91 1.34 -0.91
C TYR A 15 -23.99 0.49 -0.24
N PRO A 16 -25.04 0.03 -0.96
CA PRO A 16 -25.95 -0.94 -0.41
C PRO A 16 -25.24 -2.30 -0.29
N PRO A 17 -25.42 -3.06 0.81
CA PRO A 17 -24.93 -4.43 0.90
C PRO A 17 -25.70 -5.29 -0.11
N THR A 18 -24.98 -5.89 -1.07
CA THR A 18 -25.58 -6.89 -1.98
C THR A 18 -25.75 -8.20 -1.22
N LEU A 19 -26.98 -8.51 -0.82
CA LEU A 19 -27.35 -9.80 -0.26
C LEU A 19 -27.46 -10.83 -1.41
N LEU A 20 -26.50 -11.75 -1.50
CA LEU A 20 -26.63 -12.95 -2.30
C LEU A 20 -27.57 -13.93 -1.58
N THR A 21 -28.82 -14.00 -2.05
CA THR A 21 -29.77 -15.04 -1.64
C THR A 21 -29.42 -16.38 -2.26
N SER A 22 -29.25 -17.39 -1.42
CA SER A 22 -29.15 -18.80 -1.80
C SER A 22 -30.52 -19.35 -2.22
N GLN A 23 -30.57 -20.04 -3.36
CA GLN A 23 -31.61 -21.02 -3.64
C GLN A 23 -30.97 -22.29 -4.22
N GLU A 24 -31.20 -23.40 -3.52
CA GLU A 24 -30.98 -24.75 -3.98
C GLU A 24 -32.05 -25.16 -5.00
N THR A 25 -31.65 -25.92 -6.02
CA THR A 25 -32.53 -26.90 -6.65
C THR A 25 -31.71 -28.10 -7.07
N GLN A 26 -31.92 -29.22 -6.37
CA GLN A 26 -31.44 -30.54 -6.76
C GLN A 26 -32.29 -31.07 -7.93
N SER A 27 -31.66 -31.69 -8.94
CA SER A 27 -31.93 -33.10 -9.30
C SER A 27 -31.24 -33.53 -10.61
N SER A 28 -30.62 -34.71 -10.52
CA SER A 28 -30.53 -35.76 -11.54
C SER A 28 -29.17 -36.07 -12.19
N LEU A 29 -28.97 -37.40 -12.30
CA LEU A 29 -27.92 -38.20 -12.95
C LEU A 29 -26.53 -38.28 -12.28
N VAL A 30 -26.36 -39.35 -11.48
CA VAL A 30 -25.07 -39.92 -11.10
C VAL A 30 -24.43 -40.60 -12.32
N ALA A 31 -23.82 -39.81 -13.20
CA ALA A 31 -22.74 -40.28 -14.03
C ALA A 31 -21.50 -40.37 -13.13
N ARG A 32 -20.87 -41.56 -13.04
CA ARG A 32 -19.58 -41.70 -12.36
C ARG A 32 -18.53 -40.93 -13.19
N ILE A 33 -18.37 -39.64 -12.91
CA ILE A 33 -17.25 -38.84 -13.39
C ILE A 33 -16.02 -39.38 -12.65
N GLN A 34 -15.20 -40.17 -13.34
CA GLN A 34 -13.82 -40.34 -12.93
C GLN A 34 -13.13 -38.99 -13.06
N VAL A 35 -13.10 -38.24 -11.95
CA VAL A 35 -12.29 -37.03 -11.83
C VAL A 35 -10.84 -37.48 -11.97
N SER A 36 -10.25 -37.21 -13.13
CA SER A 36 -8.80 -37.30 -13.29
C SER A 36 -8.17 -36.31 -12.33
N THR A 37 -7.68 -36.80 -11.19
CA THR A 37 -6.92 -36.00 -10.23
C THR A 37 -5.51 -35.80 -10.79
N SER A 38 -5.39 -35.02 -11.86
CA SER A 38 -4.09 -34.45 -12.18
C SER A 38 -3.72 -33.51 -11.03
N PRO A 39 -2.48 -33.60 -10.50
CA PRO A 39 -2.05 -32.65 -9.48
C PRO A 39 -2.24 -31.23 -10.03
N PRO A 40 -2.74 -30.29 -9.22
CA PRO A 40 -2.91 -28.92 -9.67
C PRO A 40 -1.56 -28.44 -10.19
N GLN A 41 -1.55 -27.94 -11.43
CA GLN A 41 -0.36 -27.31 -11.98
C GLN A 41 0.06 -26.21 -11.01
N PRO A 42 1.36 -26.10 -10.67
CA PRO A 42 1.79 -25.13 -9.70
C PRO A 42 1.45 -23.73 -10.23
N ILE A 43 0.72 -22.98 -9.41
CA ILE A 43 0.25 -21.62 -9.71
C ILE A 43 1.45 -20.69 -9.99
N TYR A 44 2.60 -21.01 -9.39
CA TYR A 44 3.88 -20.33 -9.58
C TYR A 44 4.89 -21.25 -10.28
N ALA A 45 5.70 -20.69 -11.17
CA ALA A 45 6.85 -21.37 -11.77
C ALA A 45 8.14 -20.68 -11.32
N ALA A 46 9.23 -21.43 -11.15
CA ALA A 46 10.56 -20.87 -10.96
C ALA A 46 11.40 -21.17 -12.21
N LEU A 47 11.98 -20.15 -12.84
CA LEU A 47 12.78 -20.30 -14.04
C LEU A 47 14.26 -20.00 -13.74
N ALA A 48 15.16 -20.84 -14.25
CA ALA A 48 16.61 -20.67 -14.08
C ALA A 48 17.18 -19.51 -14.91
N VAL A 49 16.53 -19.17 -16.03
CA VAL A 49 16.85 -18.00 -16.86
C VAL A 49 15.73 -17.00 -16.67
N HIS A 50 16.04 -15.85 -16.06
CA HIS A 50 15.07 -14.82 -15.68
C HIS A 50 15.76 -13.44 -15.62
N ASP A 51 14.99 -12.37 -15.38
CA ASP A 51 15.53 -11.01 -15.26
C ASP A 51 16.38 -10.85 -13.98
N GLN A 52 17.54 -10.20 -14.08
CA GLN A 52 18.46 -10.03 -12.94
C GLN A 52 17.85 -9.20 -11.80
N ASN A 53 16.89 -8.32 -12.10
CA ASN A 53 16.16 -7.50 -11.14
C ASN A 53 14.83 -8.15 -10.71
N GLY A 54 14.50 -9.33 -11.26
CA GLY A 54 13.33 -10.12 -10.89
C GLY A 54 13.62 -11.13 -9.78
N THR A 55 12.59 -11.84 -9.34
CA THR A 55 12.69 -12.84 -8.26
C THR A 55 12.98 -14.26 -8.78
N GLY A 56 12.99 -14.47 -10.10
CA GLY A 56 13.00 -15.78 -10.73
C GLY A 56 11.70 -16.58 -10.57
N ARG A 57 10.71 -16.04 -9.84
CA ARG A 57 9.39 -16.62 -9.67
C ARG A 57 8.40 -15.98 -10.63
N PHE A 58 7.59 -16.81 -11.27
CA PHE A 58 6.64 -16.43 -12.30
C PHE A 58 5.23 -16.79 -11.85
N TYR A 59 4.30 -15.88 -12.13
CA TYR A 59 2.87 -16.07 -11.94
C TYR A 59 2.15 -15.67 -13.24
N LEU A 60 1.34 -16.57 -13.80
CA LEU A 60 0.65 -16.36 -15.09
C LEU A 60 1.58 -15.88 -16.22
N GLY A 61 2.79 -16.46 -16.29
CA GLY A 61 3.79 -16.13 -17.30
C GLY A 61 4.50 -14.79 -17.10
N ARG A 62 4.27 -14.10 -15.98
CA ARG A 62 4.96 -12.85 -15.62
C ARG A 62 5.88 -13.07 -14.44
N GLU A 63 7.10 -12.55 -14.51
CA GLU A 63 8.02 -12.58 -13.38
C GLU A 63 7.54 -11.64 -12.26
N ILE A 64 7.61 -12.12 -11.02
CA ILE A 64 7.28 -11.35 -9.82
C ILE A 64 8.45 -10.41 -9.54
N ALA A 65 8.16 -9.12 -9.42
CA ALA A 65 9.14 -8.10 -9.06
C ALA A 65 9.62 -8.26 -7.61
N GLN A 66 10.82 -7.77 -7.35
CA GLN A 66 11.31 -7.63 -5.98
C GLN A 66 10.40 -6.71 -5.18
N VAL A 67 10.19 -7.01 -3.90
CA VAL A 67 9.43 -6.13 -3.01
C VAL A 67 10.29 -4.92 -2.64
N MET A 68 9.66 -3.75 -2.61
CA MET A 68 10.32 -2.55 -2.10
C MET A 68 10.45 -2.67 -0.58
N GLY A 69 11.69 -2.63 -0.08
CA GLY A 69 12.00 -2.74 1.34
C GLY A 69 13.06 -1.72 1.77
N PRO A 70 13.59 -1.83 3.00
CA PRO A 70 14.51 -0.84 3.58
C PRO A 70 15.74 -0.55 2.72
N GLY A 71 16.24 -1.56 1.99
CA GLY A 71 17.35 -1.39 1.04
C GLY A 71 17.06 -0.44 -0.13
N GLY A 72 15.78 -0.17 -0.42
CA GLY A 72 15.34 0.72 -1.50
C GLY A 72 15.08 2.17 -1.07
N ILE A 73 15.31 2.54 0.19
CA ILE A 73 15.04 3.90 0.69
C ILE A 73 15.75 4.98 -0.15
N ALA A 74 17.00 4.76 -0.53
CA ALA A 74 17.75 5.72 -1.35
C ALA A 74 17.05 5.99 -2.70
N TRP A 75 16.43 4.97 -3.30
CA TRP A 75 15.66 5.11 -4.53
C TRP A 75 14.32 5.83 -4.31
N LEU A 76 13.66 5.59 -3.16
CA LEU A 76 12.42 6.30 -2.79
C LEU A 76 12.64 7.81 -2.59
N GLU A 77 13.84 8.20 -2.17
CA GLU A 77 14.23 9.58 -1.87
C GLU A 77 15.07 10.25 -2.96
N ARG A 78 15.27 9.57 -4.10
CA ARG A 78 16.09 10.08 -5.20
C ARG A 78 15.62 11.47 -5.65
N PRO A 79 16.53 12.42 -5.91
CA PRO A 79 16.17 13.80 -6.21
C PRO A 79 15.36 13.94 -7.50
N GLU A 80 15.61 13.08 -8.50
CA GLU A 80 14.93 13.08 -9.80
C GLU A 80 13.42 12.81 -9.68
N ARG A 81 12.99 12.23 -8.56
CA ARG A 81 11.57 11.94 -8.29
C ARG A 81 10.71 13.20 -8.33
N GLU A 82 11.24 14.35 -7.91
CA GLU A 82 10.47 15.59 -7.95
C GLU A 82 10.07 15.97 -9.38
N ASP A 83 10.97 15.76 -10.34
CA ASP A 83 10.73 16.09 -11.75
C ASP A 83 9.93 14.99 -12.46
N GLU A 84 10.23 13.72 -12.18
CA GLU A 84 9.59 12.55 -12.84
C GLU A 84 8.17 12.30 -12.34
N GLU A 85 7.95 12.36 -11.02
CA GLU A 85 6.69 11.95 -10.38
C GLU A 85 5.86 13.14 -9.89
N ARG A 86 6.43 14.36 -9.86
CA ARG A 86 5.76 15.61 -9.43
C ARG A 86 5.01 15.48 -8.09
N PRO A 87 5.62 14.93 -7.03
CA PRO A 87 4.95 14.65 -5.77
C PRO A 87 4.45 15.91 -5.06
N ALA A 88 5.10 17.07 -5.25
CA ALA A 88 4.57 18.35 -4.78
C ALA A 88 3.17 18.66 -5.35
N ALA A 89 2.96 18.41 -6.64
CA ALA A 89 1.67 18.62 -7.29
C ALA A 89 0.60 17.65 -6.74
N VAL A 90 0.99 16.42 -6.40
CA VAL A 90 0.10 15.45 -5.73
C VAL A 90 -0.32 15.98 -4.36
N ILE A 91 0.62 16.47 -3.55
CA ILE A 91 0.33 17.04 -2.22
C ILE A 91 -0.59 18.25 -2.31
N ASP A 92 -0.38 19.13 -3.29
CA ASP A 92 -1.23 20.31 -3.47
C ASP A 92 -2.65 19.92 -3.94
N ALA A 93 -2.76 18.94 -4.84
CA ALA A 93 -4.05 18.45 -5.34
C ALA A 93 -4.93 17.80 -4.26
N LEU A 94 -4.33 17.30 -3.17
CA LEU A 94 -5.05 16.73 -2.04
C LEU A 94 -5.86 17.77 -1.25
N GLY A 95 -5.54 19.07 -1.39
CA GLY A 95 -6.29 20.14 -0.74
C GLY A 95 -6.28 20.06 0.78
N LEU A 96 -5.16 19.60 1.35
CA LEU A 96 -4.98 19.40 2.79
C LEU A 96 -5.13 20.73 3.55
N ARG A 97 -5.82 20.68 4.69
CA ARG A 97 -6.08 21.84 5.53
C ARG A 97 -5.47 21.67 6.91
N GLY A 98 -5.18 22.81 7.53
CA GLY A 98 -4.72 22.85 8.92
C GLY A 98 -5.70 22.13 9.85
N GLY A 99 -5.18 21.30 10.75
CA GLY A 99 -5.96 20.53 11.72
C GLY A 99 -6.42 19.15 11.25
N GLU A 100 -6.24 18.80 9.97
CA GLU A 100 -6.65 17.47 9.48
C GLU A 100 -5.75 16.35 10.00
N VAL A 101 -6.34 15.17 10.23
CA VAL A 101 -5.62 13.93 10.53
C VAL A 101 -5.57 13.08 9.27
N VAL A 102 -4.37 12.68 8.90
CA VAL A 102 -4.08 12.06 7.60
C VAL A 102 -3.33 10.76 7.80
N ALA A 103 -3.80 9.67 7.20
CA ALA A 103 -3.07 8.41 7.14
C ALA A 103 -2.29 8.27 5.82
N ASP A 104 -0.97 8.11 5.89
CA ASP A 104 -0.07 7.77 4.78
C ASP A 104 0.19 6.25 4.79
N LEU A 105 -0.52 5.51 3.94
CA LEU A 105 -0.44 4.05 3.87
C LEU A 105 0.71 3.58 2.98
N GLY A 106 1.60 2.77 3.56
CA GLY A 106 2.86 2.37 2.93
C GLY A 106 3.84 3.54 2.92
N ALA A 107 4.05 4.14 4.10
CA ALA A 107 4.80 5.37 4.26
C ALA A 107 6.29 5.23 3.84
N GLY A 108 6.84 4.01 3.90
CA GLY A 108 8.23 3.72 3.54
C GLY A 108 9.20 4.58 4.36
N SER A 109 10.05 5.35 3.68
CA SER A 109 10.97 6.28 4.36
C SER A 109 10.30 7.55 4.94
N GLY A 110 9.00 7.72 4.70
CA GLY A 110 8.24 8.92 5.06
C GLY A 110 8.31 10.04 4.03
N TYR A 111 8.71 9.75 2.78
CA TYR A 111 8.87 10.76 1.71
C TYR A 111 7.67 11.71 1.59
N PHE A 112 6.45 11.16 1.54
CA PHE A 112 5.23 11.95 1.47
C PHE A 112 4.77 12.42 2.85
N THR A 113 4.83 11.56 3.87
CA THR A 113 4.57 11.90 5.28
C THR A 113 5.15 13.26 5.67
N PHE A 114 6.45 13.51 5.42
CA PHE A 114 7.10 14.76 5.81
C PHE A 114 6.76 15.97 4.92
N ARG A 115 6.21 15.75 3.72
CA ARG A 115 5.65 16.81 2.87
C ARG A 115 4.21 17.18 3.25
N ILE A 116 3.47 16.22 3.80
CA ILE A 116 2.10 16.38 4.30
C ILE A 116 2.09 17.07 5.67
N ALA A 117 3.01 16.70 6.56
CA ALA A 117 3.09 17.21 7.93
C ALA A 117 3.00 18.75 8.05
N PRO A 118 3.70 19.57 7.24
CA PRO A 118 3.55 21.03 7.30
C PRO A 118 2.20 21.53 6.78
N LYS A 119 1.55 20.81 5.84
CA LYS A 119 0.26 21.22 5.24
C LYS A 119 -0.89 21.11 6.23
N VAL A 120 -0.88 20.09 7.08
CA VAL A 120 -1.89 19.92 8.15
C VAL A 120 -1.59 20.74 9.41
N GLY A 121 -0.41 21.36 9.49
CA GLY A 121 -0.05 22.27 10.58
C GLY A 121 0.07 21.62 11.96
N LYS A 122 0.36 22.43 12.97
CA LYS A 122 0.66 21.98 14.34
C LYS A 122 -0.51 21.31 15.06
N THR A 123 -1.74 21.62 14.65
CA THR A 123 -2.98 21.05 15.21
C THR A 123 -3.45 19.81 14.45
N GLY A 124 -2.91 19.56 13.25
CA GLY A 124 -3.16 18.33 12.50
C GLY A 124 -2.16 17.24 12.85
N LYS A 125 -2.33 16.06 12.26
CA LYS A 125 -1.47 14.89 12.50
C LYS A 125 -1.33 14.04 11.25
N VAL A 126 -0.15 13.46 11.03
CA VAL A 126 0.08 12.45 9.99
C VAL A 126 0.40 11.10 10.66
N LEU A 127 -0.40 10.09 10.36
CA LEU A 127 -0.18 8.70 10.74
C LEU A 127 0.58 8.01 9.60
N ALA A 128 1.86 7.77 9.80
CA ALA A 128 2.72 7.12 8.81
C ALA A 128 2.70 5.61 9.04
N VAL A 129 1.92 4.89 8.21
CA VAL A 129 1.64 3.47 8.42
C VAL A 129 2.53 2.62 7.53
N ASP A 130 3.27 1.70 8.12
CA ASP A 130 4.10 0.73 7.40
C ASP A 130 4.15 -0.63 8.12
N LEU A 131 4.44 -1.70 7.36
CA LEU A 131 4.58 -3.06 7.88
C LEU A 131 6.00 -3.37 8.33
N GLN A 132 7.02 -2.67 7.84
CA GLN A 132 8.43 -3.00 8.10
C GLN A 132 8.99 -2.13 9.23
N ASP A 133 9.56 -2.75 10.27
CA ASP A 133 10.03 -2.01 11.46
C ASP A 133 11.15 -1.02 11.11
N GLU A 134 12.02 -1.40 10.17
CA GLU A 134 13.13 -0.56 9.72
C GLU A 134 12.64 0.71 9.00
N MET A 135 11.47 0.65 8.34
CA MET A 135 10.82 1.82 7.74
C MET A 135 10.28 2.76 8.82
N LEU A 136 9.62 2.21 9.83
CA LEU A 136 9.12 2.99 10.96
C LEU A 136 10.26 3.66 11.74
N GLU A 137 11.37 2.96 11.94
CA GLU A 137 12.57 3.55 12.53
C GLU A 137 13.15 4.67 11.66
N ALA A 138 13.18 4.50 10.33
CA ALA A 138 13.63 5.55 9.41
C ALA A 138 12.76 6.80 9.53
N ILE A 139 11.44 6.63 9.62
CA ILE A 139 10.49 7.72 9.87
C ILE A 139 10.77 8.38 11.23
N HIS A 140 10.96 7.62 12.31
CA HIS A 140 11.28 8.17 13.63
C HIS A 140 12.58 8.98 13.65
N ARG A 141 13.65 8.44 13.06
CA ARG A 141 14.94 9.15 12.92
C ARG A 141 14.77 10.45 12.14
N ARG A 142 14.03 10.41 11.03
CA ARG A 142 13.77 11.58 10.19
C ARG A 142 12.90 12.63 10.88
N ALA A 143 11.85 12.23 11.59
CA ALA A 143 11.02 13.12 12.38
C ALA A 143 11.84 13.86 13.46
N THR A 144 12.75 13.13 14.12
CA THR A 144 13.67 13.69 15.12
C THR A 144 14.64 14.69 14.50
N ALA A 145 15.29 14.32 13.39
CA ALA A 145 16.24 15.18 12.69
C ALA A 145 15.59 16.48 12.19
N LEU A 146 14.35 16.39 11.68
CA LEU A 146 13.57 17.53 11.18
C LEU A 146 12.81 18.29 12.28
N LYS A 147 12.84 17.81 13.53
CA LYS A 147 12.08 18.35 14.67
C LYS A 147 10.58 18.45 14.39
N VAL A 148 10.03 17.48 13.67
CA VAL A 148 8.60 17.38 13.34
C VAL A 148 7.89 16.62 14.45
N THR A 149 6.88 17.24 15.07
CA THR A 149 6.19 16.70 16.24
C THR A 149 4.79 16.16 15.95
N ASN A 150 4.26 16.39 14.74
CA ASN A 150 2.92 16.01 14.33
C ASN A 150 2.88 14.79 13.39
N VAL A 151 3.94 13.97 13.42
CA VAL A 151 4.05 12.70 12.68
C VAL A 151 4.12 11.56 13.70
N GLU A 152 3.31 10.54 13.49
CA GLU A 152 3.26 9.33 14.31
C GLU A 152 3.46 8.11 13.41
N ALA A 153 4.52 7.34 13.65
CA ALA A 153 4.75 6.09 12.94
C ALA A 153 3.87 4.99 13.54
N VAL A 154 3.15 4.25 12.70
CA VAL A 154 2.19 3.23 13.11
C VAL A 154 2.52 1.92 12.42
N LYS A 155 2.73 0.86 13.21
CA LYS A 155 2.91 -0.49 12.70
C LYS A 155 1.59 -1.04 12.17
N GLY A 156 1.55 -1.38 10.89
CA GLY A 156 0.43 -2.09 10.30
C GLY A 156 0.33 -3.53 10.82
N SER A 157 -0.89 -4.05 10.93
CA SER A 157 -1.19 -5.45 11.19
C SER A 157 -2.10 -6.00 10.08
N GLU A 158 -2.02 -7.32 9.85
CA GLU A 158 -2.96 -8.07 9.01
C GLU A 158 -4.26 -8.39 9.76
#